data_AF-A0A376SBH8-F1
#
_entry.id   AF-A0A376SBH8-F1
#
_cell.length_a   1.000
_cell.length_b   1.000
_cell.length_c   1.000
_cell.angle_alpha   90.00
_cell.angle_beta   90.00
_cell.angle_gamma   90.00
#
_symmetry.space_group_name_H-M   'P 1'
#
loop_
_entity.id
_entity.type
_entity.pdbx_description
1 polymer ?
#
loop_
_entity_poly.entity_id
_entity_poly.type
_entity_poly.pdbx_seq_one_letter_code
_entity_poly.pdbx_strand_id
1 'polypeptide(L)'
;MIANGEIWDWQSAQQCMAISGCDAVMIGRGALNIPNLSRVVKYNEPRMPWPEVVALLQKYTRLEKQGDTGLYHVARIKPVVELFA
;
A
#
# COMPACT_ATOMS: atom_id res chain seq x y z
N MET A 1 4.20 -16.99 -13.91
CA MET A 1 3.16 -15.98 -14.24
C MET A 1 2.94 -15.14 -13.00
N ILE A 2 2.53 -13.87 -13.12
CA ILE A 2 2.25 -13.02 -11.95
C ILE A 2 0.77 -12.65 -12.00
N ALA A 3 0.01 -13.01 -10.95
CA ALA A 3 -1.39 -12.62 -10.86
C ALA A 3 -1.52 -11.18 -10.34
N ASN A 4 -2.48 -10.42 -10.86
CA ASN A 4 -2.73 -9.03 -10.49
C ASN A 4 -4.24 -8.77 -10.41
N GLY A 5 -4.64 -7.97 -9.43
CA GLY A 5 -6.04 -7.54 -9.24
C GLY A 5 -6.59 -7.96 -7.89
N GLU A 6 -7.32 -7.03 -7.25
CA GLU A 6 -8.12 -7.27 -6.03
C GLU A 6 -7.41 -7.95 -4.84
N ILE A 7 -6.12 -7.65 -4.66
CA ILE A 7 -5.34 -8.07 -3.48
C ILE A 7 -5.37 -6.98 -2.42
N TRP A 8 -6.12 -7.23 -1.33
CA TRP A 8 -6.41 -6.25 -0.28
C TRP A 8 -5.96 -6.68 1.11
N ASP A 9 -5.68 -7.97 1.29
CA ASP A 9 -5.25 -8.58 2.55
C ASP A 9 -4.64 -9.96 2.31
N TRP A 10 -4.32 -10.67 3.40
CA TRP A 10 -3.80 -12.03 3.32
C TRP A 10 -4.78 -12.99 2.63
N GLN A 11 -6.06 -12.93 2.98
CA GLN A 11 -7.07 -13.86 2.48
C GLN A 11 -7.29 -13.75 0.97
N SER A 12 -7.44 -12.52 0.46
CA SER A 12 -7.58 -12.25 -0.98
C SER A 12 -6.34 -12.68 -1.76
N ALA A 13 -5.13 -12.53 -1.20
CA ALA A 13 -3.91 -13.04 -1.81
C ALA A 13 -3.89 -14.57 -1.89
N GLN A 14 -4.24 -15.27 -0.80
CA GLN A 14 -4.31 -16.73 -0.79
C GLN A 14 -5.33 -17.25 -1.82
N GLN A 15 -6.50 -16.63 -1.89
CA GLN A 15 -7.53 -16.96 -2.88
C GLN A 15 -7.04 -16.75 -4.31
N CYS A 16 -6.40 -15.61 -4.59
CA CYS A 16 -5.84 -15.32 -5.90
C CYS A 16 -4.81 -16.36 -6.33
N MET A 17 -3.88 -16.73 -5.44
CA MET A 17 -2.88 -17.76 -5.72
C MET A 17 -3.52 -19.14 -5.93
N ALA A 18 -4.50 -19.52 -5.11
CA ALA A 18 -5.21 -20.79 -5.24
C ALA A 18 -5.98 -20.91 -6.56
N ILE A 19 -6.67 -19.86 -6.99
CA ILE A 19 -7.49 -19.86 -8.22
C ILE A 19 -6.60 -19.79 -9.47
N SER A 20 -5.59 -18.92 -9.46
CA SER A 20 -4.73 -18.70 -10.62
C SER A 20 -3.63 -19.73 -10.79
N GLY A 21 -3.30 -20.48 -9.72
CA GLY A 21 -2.11 -21.35 -9.66
C GLY A 21 -0.78 -20.59 -9.68
N CYS A 22 -0.80 -19.25 -9.55
CA CYS A 22 0.41 -18.44 -9.46
C CYS A 22 0.99 -18.48 -8.04
N ASP A 23 2.31 -18.53 -7.95
CA ASP A 23 3.10 -18.38 -6.72
C ASP A 23 3.54 -16.93 -6.46
N ALA A 24 3.28 -16.03 -7.41
CA ALA A 24 3.60 -14.62 -7.34
C ALA A 24 2.37 -13.74 -7.64
N VAL A 25 2.18 -12.71 -6.82
CA VAL A 25 1.13 -11.69 -6.98
C VAL A 25 1.71 -10.28 -7.02
N MET A 26 1.08 -9.40 -7.79
CA MET A 26 1.39 -7.97 -7.83
C MET A 26 0.32 -7.18 -7.07
N ILE A 27 0.75 -6.37 -6.10
CA ILE A 27 -0.11 -5.47 -5.32
C ILE A 27 -0.02 -4.06 -5.87
N GLY A 28 -1.18 -3.44 -6.12
CA GLY A 28 -1.28 -2.06 -6.61
C GLY A 28 -1.94 -1.17 -5.56
N ARG A 29 -3.22 -0.83 -5.78
CA ARG A 29 -4.00 0.06 -4.90
C ARG A 29 -3.98 -0.35 -3.42
N GLY A 30 -4.06 -1.64 -3.13
CA GLY A 30 -4.03 -2.15 -1.75
C GLY A 30 -2.78 -1.74 -0.95
N ALA A 31 -1.64 -1.53 -1.62
CA ALA A 31 -0.41 -1.12 -0.96
C ALA A 31 -0.44 0.33 -0.47
N LEU A 32 -1.29 1.20 -1.02
CA LEU A 32 -1.51 2.55 -0.51
C LEU A 32 -2.45 2.55 0.70
N ASN A 33 -3.47 1.70 0.68
CA ASN A 33 -4.42 1.53 1.80
C ASN A 33 -3.77 0.85 3.02
N ILE A 34 -2.83 -0.06 2.78
CA ILE A 34 -2.14 -0.82 3.82
C ILE A 34 -0.64 -0.75 3.49
N PRO A 35 0.11 0.21 4.06
CA PRO A 35 1.50 0.44 3.67
C PRO A 35 2.42 -0.77 3.88
N ASN A 36 2.06 -1.68 4.79
CA ASN A 36 2.76 -2.95 5.01
C ASN A 36 2.10 -4.16 4.31
N LEU A 37 1.26 -3.98 3.27
CA LEU A 37 0.49 -5.07 2.65
C LEU A 37 1.36 -6.22 2.17
N SER A 38 2.59 -5.95 1.72
CA SER A 38 3.53 -7.00 1.34
C SER A 38 3.87 -7.96 2.49
N ARG A 39 3.96 -7.46 3.73
CA ARG A 39 4.18 -8.27 4.93
C ARG A 39 2.91 -8.97 5.38
N VAL A 40 1.76 -8.29 5.29
CA VAL A 40 0.44 -8.91 5.54
C VAL A 40 0.24 -10.11 4.62
N VAL A 41 0.49 -9.97 3.31
CA VAL A 41 0.32 -11.05 2.33
C VAL A 41 1.30 -12.20 2.58
N LYS A 42 2.58 -11.90 2.86
CA LYS A 42 3.62 -12.94 3.01
C LYS A 42 3.56 -13.68 4.34
N TYR A 43 3.27 -12.97 5.43
CA TYR A 43 3.49 -13.47 6.79
C TYR A 43 2.22 -13.43 7.65
N ASN A 44 1.08 -13.03 7.08
CA ASN A 44 -0.17 -12.81 7.80
C ASN A 44 0.00 -11.85 8.99
N GLU A 45 0.87 -10.86 8.84
CA GLU A 45 1.06 -9.81 9.84
C GLU A 45 -0.18 -8.91 9.95
N PRO A 46 -0.39 -8.26 11.11
CA PRO A 46 -1.43 -7.24 11.22
C PRO A 46 -1.15 -6.07 10.28
N ARG A 47 -2.23 -5.40 9.86
CA ARG A 47 -2.14 -4.14 9.11
C ARG A 47 -1.38 -3.10 9.94
N MET A 48 -0.57 -2.28 9.28
CA MET A 48 0.20 -1.22 9.90
C MET A 48 -0.72 -0.34 10.76
N PRO A 49 -0.44 -0.19 12.07
CA PRO A 49 -1.23 0.66 12.94
C PRO A 49 -1.22 2.12 12.48
N TRP A 50 -2.32 2.84 12.70
CA TRP A 50 -2.45 4.24 12.27
C TRP A 50 -1.30 5.15 12.72
N PRO A 51 -0.78 5.08 13.97
CA PRO A 51 0.37 5.91 14.36
C PRO A 51 1.62 5.70 13.49
N GLU A 52 1.87 4.47 13.01
CA GLU A 52 2.98 4.19 12.11
C GLU A 52 2.71 4.72 10.69
N VAL A 53 1.46 4.65 10.22
CA VAL A 53 1.05 5.29 8.96
C VAL A 53 1.29 6.79 9.01
N VAL A 54 0.90 7.46 10.11
CA VAL A 54 1.15 8.89 10.33
C VAL A 54 2.64 9.19 10.34
N ALA A 55 3.46 8.39 11.02
CA ALA A 55 4.91 8.54 11.02
C ALA A 55 5.51 8.42 9.60
N LEU A 56 4.97 7.52 8.77
CA LEU A 56 5.37 7.38 7.37
C LEU A 56 5.01 8.63 6.55
N LEU A 57 3.81 9.18 6.74
CA LEU A 57 3.39 10.42 6.08
C LEU A 57 4.23 11.63 6.51
N GLN A 58 4.56 11.73 7.81
CA GLN A 58 5.48 12.75 8.34
C GLN A 58 6.90 12.62 7.80
N LYS A 59 7.36 11.39 7.52
CA LYS A 59 8.64 11.17 6.83
C LYS A 59 8.56 11.62 5.38
N TYR A 60 7.45 11.31 4.69
CA TYR A 60 7.23 11.68 3.30
C TYR A 60 7.21 13.20 3.08
N THR A 61 6.70 13.98 4.04
CA THR A 61 6.69 15.47 3.95
C THR A 61 8.08 16.10 3.99
N ARG A 62 9.10 15.35 4.44
CA ARG A 62 10.50 15.79 4.51
C ARG A 62 11.31 15.39 3.28
N LEU A 63 10.72 14.63 2.35
CA LEU A 63 11.41 14.19 1.14
C LEU A 63 11.23 15.24 0.04
N GLU A 64 12.32 15.84 -0.38
CA GLU A 64 12.27 16.78 -1.51
C GLU A 64 11.88 16.07 -2.80
N LYS A 65 10.95 16.68 -3.55
CA LYS A 65 10.65 16.26 -4.90
C LYS A 65 11.34 17.17 -5.90
N GLN A 66 12.33 16.62 -6.61
CA GLN A 66 12.95 17.32 -7.73
C GLN A 66 11.90 17.76 -8.76
N GLY A 67 11.95 19.04 -9.13
CA GLY A 67 11.01 19.66 -10.07
C GLY A 67 9.63 19.96 -9.49
N ASP A 68 9.48 20.01 -8.16
CA ASP A 68 8.23 20.47 -7.55
C ASP A 68 7.98 21.96 -7.86
N THR A 69 6.76 22.27 -8.25
CA THR A 69 6.26 23.63 -8.51
C THR A 69 5.57 24.25 -7.29
N GLY A 70 5.57 23.55 -6.14
CA GLY A 70 5.19 24.07 -4.83
C GLY A 70 4.00 23.35 -4.17
N LEU A 71 3.35 22.41 -4.84
CA LEU A 71 2.14 21.74 -4.36
C LEU A 71 2.23 20.21 -4.35
N TYR A 72 3.40 19.62 -4.61
CA TYR A 72 3.54 18.17 -4.71
C TYR A 72 3.03 17.43 -3.47
N HIS A 73 3.47 17.83 -2.28
CA HIS A 73 3.06 17.14 -1.04
C HIS A 73 1.56 17.25 -0.79
N VAL A 74 0.95 18.41 -1.04
CA VAL A 74 -0.51 18.59 -0.92
C VAL A 74 -1.24 17.64 -1.87
N ALA A 75 -0.83 17.60 -3.14
CA ALA A 75 -1.45 16.77 -4.17
C ALA A 75 -1.26 15.26 -3.96
N ARG A 76 -0.22 14.83 -3.23
CA ARG A 76 0.07 13.42 -2.97
C ARG A 76 -0.42 12.91 -1.63
N ILE A 77 -0.41 13.75 -0.59
CA ILE A 77 -0.83 13.35 0.75
C ILE A 77 -2.35 13.38 0.89
N LYS A 78 -3.02 14.40 0.35
CA LYS A 78 -4.48 14.54 0.49
C LYS A 78 -5.24 13.29 0.01
N PRO A 79 -5.01 12.76 -1.21
CA PRO A 79 -5.72 11.56 -1.66
C PRO A 79 -5.36 10.31 -0.85
N VAL A 80 -4.15 10.24 -0.30
CA VAL A 80 -3.74 9.11 0.55
C VAL A 80 -4.49 9.14 1.87
N VAL A 81 -4.61 10.31 2.51
CA VAL A 81 -5.39 10.44 3.75
C VAL A 81 -6.87 10.09 3.54
N GLU A 82 -7.44 10.44 2.39
CA GLU A 82 -8.82 10.09 2.02
C GLU A 82 -9.05 8.57 1.88
N LEU A 83 -7.99 7.75 1.71
CA LEU A 83 -8.10 6.29 1.71
C LEU A 83 -8.23 5.69 3.13
N PHE A 84 -7.91 6.46 4.17
CA PHE A 84 -7.95 6.02 5.57
C PHE A 84 -9.13 6.63 6.36
N ALA A 85 -9.92 7.50 5.73
CA ALA A 85 -11.13 8.11 6.29
C ALA A 85 -12.36 7.24 6.02
#